data_AF-A0A8S2S043-F1
#
_entry.id   AF-A0A8S2S043-F1
#
_cell.length_a   1.000
_cell.length_b   1.000
_cell.length_c   1.000
_cell.angle_alpha   90.00
_cell.angle_beta   90.00
_cell.angle_gamma   90.00
#
_symmetry.space_group_name_H-M   'P 1'
#
loop_
_entity.id
_entity.type
_entity.pdbx_description
1 polymer ?
#
loop_
_entity_poly.entity_id
_entity_poly.type
_entity_poly.pdbx_seq_one_letter_code
_entity_poly.pdbx_strand_id
1 'polypeptide(L)'
;QYTLGHLLIVGFLSKDIVAAWCSNVALAHLIIDNQQLKEAALKVVLAIDQSQLNPKSLMEISIDLLENSSSSFHTRVAILSFLCTWLSNCQLAVQTFLSI
;
A
#
# COMPACT_ATOMS: atom_id res chain seq x y z
N GLN A 1 2.55 12.93 -18.11
CA GLN A 1 1.70 11.74 -18.37
C GLN A 1 1.49 11.04 -17.03
N TYR A 2 0.25 10.83 -16.61
CA TYR A 2 -0.03 10.06 -15.39
C TYR A 2 -0.04 8.58 -15.75
N THR A 3 0.74 7.77 -15.03
CA THR A 3 0.68 6.30 -15.18
C THR A 3 -0.37 5.74 -14.23
N LEU A 4 -0.88 4.53 -14.53
CA LEU A 4 -1.82 3.82 -13.66
C LEU A 4 -1.29 3.72 -12.23
N GLY A 5 -0.01 3.39 -12.05
CA GLY A 5 0.63 3.32 -10.74
C GLY A 5 0.56 4.64 -9.97
N HIS A 6 0.84 5.77 -10.62
CA HIS A 6 0.71 7.08 -9.96
C HIS A 6 -0.73 7.35 -9.52
N LEU A 7 -1.72 7.04 -10.36
CA LEU A 7 -3.13 7.24 -10.01
C LEU A 7 -3.54 6.37 -8.81
N LEU A 8 -3.10 5.11 -8.79
CA LEU A 8 -3.40 4.19 -7.70
C LEU A 8 -2.77 4.64 -6.38
N ILE A 9 -1.50 5.07 -6.40
CA ILE A 9 -0.82 5.59 -5.21
C ILE A 9 -1.46 6.88 -4.70
N VAL A 10 -1.80 7.81 -5.60
CA VAL A 10 -2.51 9.05 -5.22
C VAL A 10 -3.86 8.74 -4.58
N GLY A 11 -4.62 7.80 -5.15
CA GLY A 11 -5.88 7.36 -4.56
C GLY A 11 -5.69 6.63 -3.23
N PHE A 12 -4.65 5.79 -3.12
CA PHE A 12 -4.32 5.06 -1.89
C PHE A 12 -4.03 6.01 -0.70
N LEU A 13 -3.34 7.12 -0.97
CA LEU A 13 -3.03 8.17 0.02
C LEU A 13 -4.16 9.20 0.18
N SER A 14 -5.25 9.08 -0.57
CA SER A 14 -6.34 10.06 -0.56
C SER A 14 -7.08 10.07 0.76
N LYS A 15 -7.55 11.26 1.16
CA LYS A 15 -8.49 11.43 2.27
C LYS A 15 -9.92 11.06 1.90
N ASP A 16 -10.22 10.98 0.60
CA ASP A 16 -11.51 10.51 0.11
C ASP A 16 -11.62 8.99 0.29
N ILE A 17 -12.65 8.55 1.00
CA ILE A 17 -12.84 7.16 1.40
C ILE A 17 -13.02 6.26 0.18
N VAL A 18 -13.77 6.73 -0.83
CA VAL A 18 -14.06 5.93 -2.03
C VAL A 18 -12.81 5.77 -2.87
N ALA A 19 -12.07 6.86 -3.12
CA ALA A 19 -10.79 6.81 -3.83
C ALA A 19 -9.78 5.87 -3.14
N ALA A 20 -9.64 6.00 -1.80
CA ALA A 20 -8.74 5.14 -1.03
C ALA A 20 -9.15 3.66 -1.12
N TRP A 21 -10.44 3.37 -0.96
CA TRP A 21 -10.96 2.01 -1.06
C TRP A 21 -10.71 1.41 -2.45
N CYS A 22 -11.12 2.12 -3.51
CA CYS A 22 -10.96 1.65 -4.89
C CYS A 22 -9.49 1.41 -5.24
N SER A 23 -8.58 2.30 -4.83
CA SER A 23 -7.14 2.11 -5.05
C SER A 23 -6.58 0.91 -4.29
N ASN A 24 -6.95 0.73 -3.02
CA ASN A 24 -6.52 -0.42 -2.22
C ASN A 24 -6.99 -1.75 -2.84
N VAL A 25 -8.27 -1.81 -3.23
CA VAL A 25 -8.85 -2.99 -3.89
C VAL A 25 -8.18 -3.25 -5.24
N ALA A 26 -7.96 -2.21 -6.06
CA ALA A 26 -7.26 -2.35 -7.33
C ALA A 26 -5.82 -2.84 -7.15
N LEU A 27 -5.08 -2.32 -6.17
CA LEU A 27 -3.74 -2.79 -5.83
C LEU A 27 -3.76 -4.25 -5.35
N ALA A 28 -4.73 -4.63 -4.52
CA ALA A 28 -4.90 -6.02 -4.08
C ALA A 28 -5.14 -6.95 -5.27
N HIS A 29 -6.00 -6.57 -6.22
CA HIS A 29 -6.26 -7.35 -7.43
C HIS A 29 -5.08 -7.40 -8.41
N LEU A 30 -4.19 -6.41 -8.39
CA LEU A 30 -2.96 -6.47 -9.19
C LEU A 30 -1.98 -7.53 -8.66
N ILE A 31 -1.95 -7.73 -7.34
CA ILE A 31 -0.99 -8.64 -6.71
C ILE A 31 -1.59 -10.01 -6.37
N ILE A 32 -2.91 -10.15 -6.32
CA ILE A 32 -3.57 -11.43 -6.01
C ILE A 32 -3.14 -12.48 -7.06
N ASP A 33 -2.75 -13.65 -6.57
CA ASP A 33 -2.23 -14.76 -7.37
C ASP A 33 -1.02 -14.42 -8.27
N ASN A 34 -0.33 -13.29 -8.02
CA ASN A 34 0.84 -12.88 -8.78
C ASN A 34 2.07 -12.65 -7.88
N GLN A 35 2.85 -13.70 -7.69
CA GLN A 35 4.03 -13.69 -6.83
C GLN A 35 5.10 -12.68 -7.28
N GLN A 36 5.33 -12.55 -8.60
CA GLN A 36 6.34 -11.63 -9.13
C GLN A 36 5.97 -10.18 -8.84
N LEU A 37 4.69 -9.81 -9.00
CA LEU A 37 4.23 -8.46 -8.67
C LEU A 37 4.25 -8.18 -7.16
N LYS A 38 3.94 -9.17 -6.31
CA LYS A 38 4.09 -9.03 -4.86
C LYS A 38 5.51 -8.66 -4.46
N GLU A 39 6.51 -9.33 -5.04
CA GLU A 39 7.92 -9.05 -4.75
C GLU A 39 8.41 -7.74 -5.38
N ALA A 40 7.94 -7.42 -6.59
CA ALA A 40 8.25 -6.14 -7.24
C ALA A 40 7.67 -4.95 -6.46
N ALA A 41 6.48 -5.09 -5.89
CA ALA A 41 5.84 -4.06 -5.07
C ALA A 41 6.64 -3.72 -3.80
N LEU A 42 7.42 -4.67 -3.25
CA LEU A 42 8.27 -4.40 -2.07
C LEU A 42 9.39 -3.40 -2.37
N LYS A 43 9.76 -3.25 -3.65
CA LYS A 43 10.77 -2.29 -4.12
C LYS A 43 10.17 -0.90 -4.36
N VAL A 44 8.85 -0.74 -4.24
CA VAL A 44 8.19 0.54 -4.44
C VAL A 44 8.41 1.39 -3.19
N VAL A 45 9.11 2.50 -3.39
CA VAL A 45 9.39 3.49 -2.36
C VAL A 45 8.80 4.82 -2.80
N LEU A 46 8.15 5.53 -1.89
CA LEU A 46 7.47 6.78 -2.14
C LEU A 46 8.13 7.91 -1.35
N ALA A 47 8.36 9.04 -2.02
CA ALA A 47 8.69 10.31 -1.37
C ALA A 47 7.38 11.07 -1.14
N ILE A 48 6.83 10.99 0.07
CA ILE A 48 5.49 11.52 0.40
C ILE A 48 5.51 13.03 0.61
N ASP A 49 6.67 13.63 0.88
CA ASP A 49 6.85 15.07 1.00
C ASP A 49 8.27 15.49 0.57
N GLN A 50 8.42 16.69 0.01
CA GLN A 50 9.73 17.29 -0.33
C GLN A 50 10.59 17.52 0.92
N SER A 51 9.97 17.54 2.10
CA SER A 51 10.63 17.70 3.40
C SER A 51 11.10 16.38 4.02
N GLN A 52 10.61 15.22 3.58
CA GLN A 52 11.02 13.92 4.12
C GLN A 52 12.31 13.43 3.46
N LEU A 53 13.40 13.45 4.24
CA LEU A 53 14.73 13.00 3.84
C LEU A 53 14.83 11.49 3.57
N ASN A 54 13.91 10.67 4.08
CA ASN A 54 13.90 9.23 3.87
C ASN A 54 12.64 8.79 3.12
N PRO A 55 12.79 8.19 1.93
CA PRO A 55 11.66 7.66 1.18
C PRO A 55 11.15 6.39 1.90
N LYS A 56 9.83 6.26 2.05
CA LYS A 56 9.19 5.12 2.74
C LYS A 56 8.68 4.11 1.75
N SER A 57 8.85 2.83 2.05
CA SER A 57 8.28 1.74 1.27
C SER A 57 6.75 1.79 1.32
N LEU A 58 6.10 1.25 0.27
CA LEU A 58 4.64 1.13 0.26
C LEU A 58 4.11 0.33 1.47
N MET A 59 4.89 -0.62 1.98
CA MET A 59 4.53 -1.41 3.16
C MET A 59 4.57 -0.59 4.44
N GLU A 60 5.64 0.18 4.68
CA GLU A 60 5.73 1.11 5.82
C GLU A 60 4.57 2.12 5.80
N ILE A 61 4.27 2.67 4.63
CA ILE A 61 3.17 3.64 4.46
C ILE A 61 1.82 3.00 4.78
N SER A 62 1.63 1.73 4.38
CA SER A 62 0.40 1.00 4.70
C SER A 62 0.23 0.84 6.21
N ILE A 63 1.32 0.53 6.93
CA ILE A 63 1.33 0.40 8.40
C ILE A 63 1.06 1.76 9.05
N ASP A 64 1.77 2.82 8.63
CA ASP A 64 1.57 4.19 9.14
C ASP A 64 0.10 4.64 9.02
N LEU A 65 -0.55 4.36 7.89
CA LEU A 65 -1.95 4.72 7.67
C LEU A 65 -2.92 3.90 8.53
N LEU A 66 -2.58 2.67 8.90
CA LEU A 66 -3.35 1.87 9.84
C LEU A 66 -3.23 2.40 11.26
N GLU A 67 -2.03 2.79 11.67
CA GLU A 67 -1.77 3.34 13.00
C GLU A 67 -2.34 4.75 13.18
N ASN A 68 -2.36 5.54 12.11
CA ASN A 68 -2.83 6.93 12.16
C ASN A 68 -4.31 7.03 12.58
N SER A 69 -4.56 7.54 13.79
CA SER A 69 -5.91 7.71 14.39
C SER A 69 -6.91 8.52 13.55
N SER A 70 -6.43 9.30 12.58
CA SER A 70 -7.28 10.08 11.68
C SER A 70 -7.78 9.32 10.45
N SER A 71 -7.26 8.12 10.17
CA SER A 71 -7.70 7.32 9.04
C SER A 71 -9.08 6.70 9.29
N SER A 72 -9.96 6.81 8.30
CA SER A 72 -11.33 6.29 8.42
C SER A 72 -11.33 4.77 8.60
N PHE A 73 -12.32 4.24 9.32
CA PHE A 73 -12.48 2.79 9.50
C PHE A 73 -12.49 2.04 8.15
N HIS A 74 -13.19 2.58 7.14
CA HIS A 74 -13.27 1.98 5.81
C HIS A 74 -11.89 1.92 5.13
N THR A 75 -11.13 3.00 5.20
CA THR A 75 -9.77 3.05 4.67
C THR A 75 -8.88 2.02 5.35
N ARG A 76 -8.98 1.87 6.68
CA ARG A 76 -8.21 0.86 7.43
C ARG A 76 -8.57 -0.57 7.02
N VAL A 77 -9.86 -0.87 6.85
CA VAL A 77 -10.30 -2.20 6.38
C VAL A 77 -9.78 -2.49 4.97
N ALA A 78 -9.79 -1.49 4.08
CA ALA A 78 -9.25 -1.65 2.73
C ALA A 78 -7.73 -1.93 2.75
N ILE A 79 -6.97 -1.19 3.57
CA ILE A 79 -5.53 -1.39 3.72
C ILE A 79 -5.22 -2.75 4.35
N LEU A 80 -5.96 -3.17 5.38
CA LEU A 80 -5.80 -4.51 5.98
C LEU A 80 -6.07 -5.61 4.96
N SER A 81 -7.13 -5.48 4.17
CA SER A 81 -7.48 -6.44 3.12
C SER A 81 -6.38 -6.54 2.06
N PHE A 82 -5.82 -5.39 1.66
CA PHE A 82 -4.66 -5.32 0.77
C PHE A 82 -3.43 -5.99 1.37
N LEU A 83 -3.06 -5.68 2.62
CA LEU A 83 -1.92 -6.30 3.31
C LEU A 83 -2.10 -7.80 3.47
N CYS A 84 -3.28 -8.28 3.88
CA CYS A 84 -3.57 -9.72 3.96
C CYS A 84 -3.38 -10.40 2.60
N THR A 85 -3.83 -9.76 1.52
CA THR A 85 -3.65 -10.28 0.14
C THR A 85 -2.17 -10.32 -0.25
N TRP A 86 -1.40 -9.31 0.15
CA TRP A 86 0.03 -9.20 -0.13
C TRP A 86 0.84 -10.27 0.61
N LEU A 87 0.59 -10.45 1.90
CA LEU A 87 1.28 -11.40 2.77
C LEU A 87 0.90 -12.85 2.48
N SER A 88 -0.31 -13.09 2.00
CA SER A 88 -0.78 -14.43 1.64
C SER A 88 0.12 -15.05 0.57
N ASN A 89 0.60 -16.28 0.81
CA ASN A 89 1.46 -17.04 -0.11
C ASN A 89 2.76 -16.34 -0.56
N CYS A 90 3.24 -15.31 0.17
CA CYS A 90 4.49 -14.62 -0.17
C CYS A 90 5.40 -14.49 1.06
N GLN A 91 6.36 -15.40 1.19
CA GLN A 91 7.29 -15.43 2.32
C GLN A 91 8.15 -14.16 2.40
N LEU A 92 8.58 -13.60 1.26
CA LEU A 92 9.39 -12.40 1.24
C LEU A 92 8.62 -11.19 1.81
N ALA A 93 7.35 -11.03 1.43
CA ALA A 93 6.50 -9.96 1.97
C ALA A 93 6.30 -10.10 3.48
N VAL A 94 6.15 -11.32 3.99
CA VAL A 94 6.06 -11.58 5.44
C VAL A 94 7.37 -11.23 6.16
N GLN A 95 8.52 -11.60 5.59
CA GLN A 95 9.82 -11.25 6.17
C GLN A 95 10.03 -9.74 6.21
N THR A 96 9.70 -9.03 5.13
CA THR A 96 9.77 -7.57 5.08
C THR A 96 8.83 -6.94 6.10
N PHE A 97 7.59 -7.41 6.19
CA PHE A 97 6.61 -6.90 7.16
C PHE A 97 7.07 -7.04 8.61
N LEU A 98 7.71 -8.16 8.98
CA LEU A 98 8.23 -8.39 10.33
C LEU A 98 9.53 -7.63 10.63
N SER A 99 10.20 -7.09 9.61
CA SER A 99 11.45 -6.34 9.75
C SER A 99 11.26 -4.83 9.88
N ILE A 100 10.04 -4.35 9.64
CA ILE A 100 9.61 -2.96 9.84
C ILE A 100 9.23 -2.78 11.30
#